data_AF-A0A2X2T013-F1
#
_entry.id   AF-A0A2X2T013-F1
#
_cell.length_a   1.000
_cell.length_b   1.000
_cell.length_c   1.000
_cell.angle_alpha   90.00
_cell.angle_beta   90.00
_cell.angle_gamma   90.00
#
_symmetry.space_group_name_H-M   'P 1'
#
loop_
_entity.id
_entity.type
_entity.pdbx_description
1 polymer ?
#
loop_
_entity_poly.entity_id
_entity_poly.type
_entity_poly.pdbx_seq_one_letter_code
_entity_poly.pdbx_strand_id
1 'polypeptide(L)'
;MLSRSHGGALVAENALPISILAPQGVPVQDAQGSFRQRTLLNSEAKMRIARKALRLLQPGDTVLLDGSSSSWFLARQLPEMALTVITRQ
;
A
#
# COMPACT_ATOMS: atom_id res chain seq x y z
N MET A 1 -19.47 3.60 -23.50
CA MET A 1 -19.47 3.84 -22.04
C MET A 1 -18.61 2.74 -21.42
N LEU A 2 -17.35 3.04 -21.11
CA LEU A 2 -16.34 2.01 -20.80
C LEU A 2 -16.29 1.79 -19.27
N SER A 3 -16.81 0.66 -18.80
CA SER A 3 -16.71 0.25 -17.40
C SER A 3 -15.30 -0.27 -17.12
N ARG A 4 -14.64 0.27 -16.08
CA ARG A 4 -13.32 -0.18 -15.62
C ARG A 4 -13.49 -0.93 -14.31
N SER A 5 -13.33 -2.24 -14.35
CA SER A 5 -13.29 -3.13 -13.18
C SER A 5 -11.96 -3.87 -13.18
N HIS A 6 -10.97 -3.44 -12.39
CA HIS A 6 -9.79 -4.25 -12.08
C HIS A 6 -9.21 -3.81 -10.72
N GLY A 7 -9.85 -4.21 -9.62
CA GLY A 7 -9.32 -3.94 -8.28
C GLY A 7 -10.10 -4.57 -7.12
N GLY A 8 -10.96 -5.55 -7.39
CA GLY A 8 -11.63 -6.32 -6.35
C GLY A 8 -11.36 -7.79 -6.60
N ALA A 9 -10.59 -8.44 -5.73
CA ALA A 9 -10.55 -9.90 -5.69
C ALA A 9 -11.97 -10.38 -5.37
N LEU A 10 -12.63 -11.02 -6.34
CA LEU A 10 -13.88 -11.72 -6.10
C LEU A 10 -13.56 -13.00 -5.33
N VAL A 11 -14.30 -13.21 -4.25
CA VAL A 11 -14.24 -14.42 -3.43
C VAL A 11 -14.66 -15.60 -4.31
N ALA A 12 -13.72 -16.48 -4.61
CA ALA A 12 -14.03 -17.78 -5.20
C ALA A 12 -14.56 -18.69 -4.09
N GLU A 13 -15.86 -18.97 -4.15
CA GLU A 13 -16.54 -19.88 -3.25
C GLU A 13 -16.43 -21.34 -3.74
N ASN A 14 -16.07 -22.24 -2.80
CA ASN A 14 -16.13 -23.72 -2.82
C ASN A 14 -15.04 -24.49 -3.62
N ALA A 15 -14.41 -25.57 -3.13
CA ALA A 15 -14.49 -26.32 -1.87
C ALA A 15 -13.29 -27.30 -1.75
N LEU A 16 -12.88 -27.66 -0.52
CA LEU A 16 -12.81 -29.07 -0.04
C LEU A 16 -13.02 -29.11 1.48
N PRO A 17 -13.79 -30.08 2.04
CA PRO A 17 -14.32 -30.00 3.41
C PRO A 17 -13.60 -30.95 4.38
N ILE A 18 -12.96 -30.41 5.43
CA ILE A 18 -12.88 -31.09 6.73
C ILE A 18 -13.16 -30.05 7.81
N SER A 19 -14.39 -30.10 8.33
CA SER A 19 -14.91 -29.37 9.48
C SER A 19 -14.11 -29.76 10.74
N ILE A 20 -13.84 -28.87 11.69
CA ILE A 20 -14.57 -28.80 12.96
C ILE A 20 -14.08 -27.52 13.70
N LEU A 21 -15.01 -26.58 13.98
CA LEU A 21 -14.93 -25.46 14.96
C LEU A 21 -14.40 -24.05 14.57
N ALA A 22 -14.51 -23.58 13.32
CA ALA A 22 -14.37 -22.14 13.07
C ALA A 22 -15.77 -21.48 12.97
N PRO A 23 -16.12 -20.48 13.81
CA PRO A 23 -17.38 -19.77 13.67
C PRO A 23 -17.41 -19.06 12.30
N GLN A 24 -18.50 -19.28 11.58
CA GLN A 24 -18.78 -18.71 10.27
C GLN A 24 -18.73 -17.18 10.34
N GLY A 25 -17.91 -16.56 9.49
CA GLY A 25 -17.92 -15.11 9.28
C GLY A 25 -16.82 -14.31 9.98
N VAL A 26 -15.66 -14.90 10.30
CA VAL A 26 -14.49 -14.09 10.65
C VAL A 26 -14.04 -13.36 9.37
N PRO A 27 -14.19 -12.03 9.25
CA PRO A 27 -13.57 -11.32 8.15
C PRO A 27 -12.09 -11.67 8.18
N VAL A 28 -11.51 -12.00 7.02
CA VAL A 28 -10.05 -12.07 6.88
C VAL A 28 -9.56 -10.65 7.14
N GLN A 29 -9.32 -10.35 8.42
CA GLN A 29 -8.75 -9.11 8.86
C GLN A 29 -7.32 -9.18 8.37
N ASP A 30 -7.02 -8.35 7.38
CA ASP A 30 -5.64 -8.05 7.04
C ASP A 30 -4.97 -7.63 8.35
N ALA A 31 -4.10 -8.47 8.90
CA ALA A 31 -3.60 -8.33 10.29
C ALA A 31 -2.88 -6.99 10.52
N GLN A 32 -2.53 -6.32 9.41
CA GLN A 32 -1.88 -5.03 9.35
C GLN A 32 -2.85 -3.83 9.46
N GLY A 33 -4.17 -4.07 9.42
CA GLY A 33 -5.20 -3.04 9.44
C GLY A 33 -5.38 -2.30 8.10
N SER A 34 -6.45 -1.49 8.02
CA SER A 34 -6.75 -0.69 6.84
C SER A 34 -5.61 0.26 6.47
N PHE A 35 -5.52 0.66 5.20
CA PHE A 35 -4.52 1.65 4.77
C PHE A 35 -4.59 2.93 5.61
N ARG A 36 -5.79 3.42 5.91
CA ARG A 36 -6.00 4.59 6.76
C ARG A 36 -5.42 4.39 8.16
N GLN A 37 -5.67 3.24 8.79
CA GLN A 37 -5.07 2.90 10.09
C GLN A 37 -3.54 2.85 10.00
N ARG A 38 -3.00 2.19 8.97
CA ARG A 38 -1.54 2.12 8.76
C ARG A 38 -0.90 3.49 8.57
N THR A 39 -1.57 4.44 7.92
CA THR A 39 -1.07 5.82 7.77
C THR A 39 -1.01 6.57 9.10
N LEU A 40 -1.89 6.25 10.06
CA LEU A 40 -1.87 6.84 11.40
C LEU A 40 -0.76 6.23 12.27
N LEU A 41 -0.52 4.93 12.14
CA LEU A 41 0.52 4.22 12.89
C LEU A 41 1.92 4.68 12.51
N ASN A 42 2.72 5.05 13.51
CA ASN A 42 4.12 5.49 13.37
C ASN A 42 4.30 6.64 12.35
N SER A 43 3.29 7.50 12.21
CA SER A 43 3.24 8.57 11.21
C SER A 43 4.43 9.52 11.31
N GLU A 44 4.85 9.91 12.52
CA GLU A 44 6.00 10.78 12.73
C GLU A 44 7.31 10.12 12.27
N ALA A 45 7.52 8.85 12.62
CA ALA A 45 8.69 8.10 12.19
C ALA A 45 8.74 7.94 10.67
N LYS A 46 7.60 7.62 10.04
CA LYS A 46 7.48 7.55 8.57
C LYS A 46 7.77 8.89 7.91
N MET A 47 7.26 9.98 8.47
CA MET A 47 7.54 11.33 7.98
C MET A 47 9.04 11.68 8.10
N ARG A 48 9.69 11.33 9.21
CA ARG A 48 11.13 11.54 9.41
C ARG A 48 11.97 10.74 8.42
N ILE A 49 11.61 9.48 8.16
CA ILE A 49 12.29 8.64 7.16
C ILE A 49 12.10 9.24 5.76
N ALA A 50 10.88 9.60 5.39
CA ALA A 50 10.59 10.25 4.11
C ALA A 50 11.45 11.50 3.89
N ARG A 51 11.51 12.40 4.88
CA ARG A 51 12.36 13.61 4.81
C ARG A 51 13.84 13.30 4.60
N LYS A 52 14.36 12.25 5.23
CA LYS A 52 15.76 11.83 5.02
C LYS A 52 15.97 11.24 3.64
N ALA A 53 15.05 10.40 3.17
CA ALA A 53 15.12 9.76 1.86
C ALA A 53 15.07 10.79 0.71
N LEU A 54 14.20 11.80 0.82
CA LEU A 54 14.08 12.86 -0.19
C LEU A 54 15.37 13.66 -0.40
N ARG A 55 16.21 13.78 0.64
CA ARG A 55 17.52 14.45 0.54
C ARG A 55 18.55 13.67 -0.28
N LEU A 56 18.27 12.41 -0.61
CA LEU A 56 19.14 11.57 -1.42
C LEU A 56 18.81 11.66 -2.91
N LEU A 57 17.66 12.23 -3.28
CA LEU A 57 17.21 12.32 -4.65
C LEU A 57 17.98 13.38 -5.44
N GLN A 58 18.29 13.06 -6.68
CA GLN A 58 18.86 13.95 -7.68
C GLN A 58 17.99 13.99 -8.94
N PRO A 59 18.01 15.11 -9.70
CA PRO A 59 17.26 15.19 -10.95
C PRO A 59 17.71 14.10 -11.93
N GLY A 60 16.77 13.38 -12.52
CA GLY A 60 16.99 12.26 -13.42
C GLY A 60 16.96 10.89 -12.74
N ASP A 61 16.90 10.83 -11.41
CA ASP A 61 16.85 9.56 -10.68
C ASP A 61 15.62 8.72 -11.02
N THR A 62 15.79 7.40 -10.94
CA THR A 62 14.70 6.43 -11.02
C THR A 62 14.43 5.84 -9.63
N VAL A 63 13.19 5.97 -9.17
CA VAL A 63 12.76 5.48 -7.86
C VAL A 63 11.63 4.47 -7.98
N LEU A 64 11.66 3.44 -7.14
CA LEU A 64 10.59 2.45 -7.01
C LEU A 64 9.72 2.81 -5.81
N LEU A 65 8.43 3.04 -6.03
CA LEU A 65 7.44 3.26 -4.97
C LEU A 65 6.39 2.15 -4.99
N ASP A 66 6.15 1.55 -3.82
CA ASP A 66 5.11 0.54 -3.64
C ASP A 66 3.80 1.15 -3.09
N GLY A 67 2.74 0.35 -3.03
CA GLY A 67 1.44 0.73 -2.45
C GLY A 67 1.41 0.79 -0.91
N SER A 68 2.56 0.89 -0.24
CA SER A 68 2.63 0.87 1.22
C SER A 68 2.34 2.23 1.85
N SER A 69 1.87 2.23 3.10
CA SER A 69 1.68 3.48 3.84
C SER A 69 3.00 4.25 4.02
N SER A 70 4.16 3.59 4.06
CA SER A 70 5.46 4.27 4.19
C SER A 70 5.83 5.02 2.91
N SER A 71 5.66 4.37 1.74
CA SER A 71 5.87 5.01 0.44
C SER A 71 4.91 6.17 0.20
N TRP A 72 3.68 6.10 0.71
CA TRP A 72 2.74 7.23 0.67
C TRP A 72 3.29 8.48 1.37
N PHE A 73 4.00 8.34 2.50
CA PHE A 73 4.63 9.48 3.17
C PHE A 73 5.73 10.10 2.32
N LEU A 74 6.48 9.32 1.55
CA LEU A 74 7.51 9.82 0.63
C LEU A 74 6.86 10.52 -0.57
N ALA A 75 5.93 9.83 -1.25
CA ALA A 75 5.28 10.30 -2.47
C ALA A 75 4.63 11.68 -2.32
N ARG A 76 3.91 11.92 -1.21
CA ARG A 76 3.22 13.20 -0.95
C ARG A 76 4.15 14.39 -0.68
N GLN A 77 5.45 14.13 -0.50
CA GLN A 77 6.48 15.13 -0.20
C GLN A 77 7.54 15.21 -1.31
N LEU A 78 7.31 14.53 -2.46
CA LEU A 78 8.24 14.60 -3.59
C LEU A 78 8.36 16.06 -4.08
N PRO A 79 9.58 16.57 -4.26
CA PRO A 79 9.79 17.91 -4.80
C PRO A 79 9.45 17.93 -6.30
N GLU A 80 9.22 19.13 -6.82
CA GLU A 80 9.10 19.35 -8.26
C GLU A 80 10.49 19.27 -8.90
N MET A 81 10.82 18.08 -9.40
CA MET A 81 12.09 17.79 -10.07
C MET A 81 11.92 16.64 -11.07
N ALA A 82 12.82 16.53 -12.04
CA ALA A 82 12.80 15.43 -13.00
C ALA A 82 13.08 14.10 -12.27
N LEU A 83 12.10 13.18 -12.26
CA LEU A 83 12.23 11.83 -11.69
C LEU A 83 11.48 10.83 -12.57
N THR A 84 12.02 9.61 -12.66
CA THR A 84 11.27 8.46 -13.16
C THR A 84 10.74 7.68 -11.97
N VAL A 85 9.42 7.50 -11.88
CA VAL A 85 8.81 6.72 -10.80
C VAL A 85 8.26 5.42 -11.37
N ILE A 86 8.72 4.30 -10.80
CA ILE A 86 8.18 2.97 -11.09
C ILE A 86 7.27 2.57 -9.94
N THR A 87 6.07 2.06 -10.25
CA THR A 87 5.14 1.50 -9.27
C THR A 87 4.87 0.03 -9.55
N ARG A 88 4.67 -0.76 -8.50
CA ARG A 88 4.19 -2.15 -8.62
C ARG A 88 2.72 -2.22 -8.21
N GLN A 89 1.90 -2.84 -9.06
CA GLN A 89 0.48 -3.13 -8.84
C GLN A 89 0.34 -4.52 -8.22
#